data_AF-A0A434UYD9-F1
#
_entry.id   AF-A0A434UYD9-F1
#
_cell.length_a   1.000
_cell.length_b   1.000
_cell.length_c   1.000
_cell.angle_alpha   90.00
_cell.angle_beta   90.00
_cell.angle_gamma   90.00
#
_symmetry.space_group_name_H-M   'P 1'
#
loop_
_entity.id
_entity.type
_entity.pdbx_description
1 polymer ?
#
loop_
_entity_poly.entity_id
_entity_poly.type
_entity_poly.pdbx_seq_one_letter_code
_entity_poly.pdbx_strand_id
1 'polypeptide(L)'
;LKLTLVTTTNPVRNQFQAIIKQWWHDIGVEVELRSIDASVFFGSDPSNPETYSNFYADAQMWANYFSGSDPGAYAESYTCGQSHGSNTPRYCDTNYDALVTELGKTADIEKRGEIVKKLNTILMDSYA
;
A
#
# COMPACT_ATOMS: atom_id res chain seq x y z
N LEU A 1 4.20 -13.89 19.61
CA LEU A 1 3.39 -12.82 18.96
C LEU A 1 2.37 -13.52 18.06
N LYS A 2 1.11 -13.09 18.04
CA LYS A 2 0.09 -13.60 17.11
C LYS A 2 -0.49 -12.44 16.31
N LEU A 3 -0.56 -12.57 14.99
CA LEU A 3 -1.05 -11.55 14.05
C LEU A 3 -2.16 -12.09 13.15
N THR A 4 -3.04 -11.21 12.70
CA THR A 4 -4.04 -11.47 11.66
C THR A 4 -3.58 -10.88 10.33
N LEU A 5 -3.44 -11.71 9.30
CA LEU A 5 -3.15 -11.31 7.93
C LEU A 5 -4.41 -11.42 7.08
N VAL A 6 -4.90 -10.30 6.57
CA VAL A 6 -6.13 -10.23 5.77
C VAL A 6 -5.86 -9.97 4.29
N THR A 7 -6.61 -10.63 3.41
CA THR A 7 -6.65 -10.33 1.98
C THR A 7 -8.00 -10.73 1.38
N THR A 8 -8.13 -10.62 0.05
CA THR A 8 -9.31 -11.09 -0.68
C THR A 8 -9.21 -12.56 -1.04
N THR A 9 -10.33 -13.27 -1.09
CA THR A 9 -10.40 -14.63 -1.63
C THR A 9 -9.95 -14.68 -3.10
N ASN A 10 -8.71 -15.13 -3.34
CA ASN A 10 -8.12 -15.26 -4.66
C ASN A 10 -7.02 -16.35 -4.63
N PRO A 11 -6.97 -17.30 -5.58
CA PRO A 11 -6.01 -18.41 -5.52
C PRO A 11 -4.55 -17.98 -5.39
N VAL A 12 -4.14 -16.93 -6.12
CA VAL A 12 -2.78 -16.40 -6.07
C VAL A 12 -2.50 -15.77 -4.71
N ARG A 13 -3.43 -14.96 -4.18
CA ARG A 13 -3.27 -14.33 -2.86
C ARG A 13 -3.25 -15.35 -1.72
N ASN A 14 -4.02 -16.42 -1.82
CA ASN A 14 -4.01 -17.51 -0.84
C ASN A 14 -2.65 -18.20 -0.80
N GLN A 15 -1.99 -18.39 -1.96
CA GLN A 15 -0.63 -18.92 -2.03
C GLN A 15 0.38 -17.98 -1.35
N PHE A 16 0.31 -16.67 -1.63
CA PHE A 16 1.17 -15.68 -0.95
C PHE A 16 0.95 -15.67 0.56
N GLN A 17 -0.31 -15.68 1.03
CA GLN A 17 -0.61 -15.74 2.46
C GLN A 17 -0.02 -16.97 3.15
N ALA A 18 -0.05 -18.14 2.50
CA ALA A 18 0.55 -19.35 3.05
C ALA A 18 2.08 -19.24 3.18
N ILE A 19 2.74 -18.67 2.17
CA ILE A 19 4.20 -18.46 2.18
C ILE A 19 4.59 -17.43 3.26
N ILE A 20 3.88 -16.29 3.32
CA ILE A 20 4.11 -15.25 4.34
C ILE A 20 3.91 -15.82 5.74
N LYS A 21 2.85 -16.61 5.95
CA LYS A 21 2.62 -17.31 7.23
C LYS A 21 3.78 -18.22 7.60
N GLN A 22 4.34 -18.97 6.66
CA GLN A 22 5.51 -19.81 6.93
C GLN A 22 6.73 -18.97 7.32
N TRP A 23 7.03 -17.89 6.58
CA TRP A 23 8.17 -17.01 6.89
C TRP A 23 8.05 -16.34 8.26
N TRP A 24 6.84 -15.89 8.61
CA TRP A 24 6.57 -15.32 9.93
C TRP A 24 6.65 -16.37 11.05
N HIS A 25 6.19 -17.59 10.78
CA HIS A 25 6.37 -18.70 11.71
C HIS A 25 7.85 -19.01 11.97
N ASP A 26 8.70 -18.99 10.94
CA ASP A 26 10.14 -19.26 11.06
C ASP A 26 10.87 -18.23 11.95
N ILE A 27 10.32 -17.03 12.11
CA ILE A 27 10.82 -15.99 13.03
C ILE A 27 9.99 -15.89 14.34
N GLY A 28 9.15 -16.88 14.64
CA GLY A 28 8.41 -16.99 15.91
C GLY A 28 7.10 -16.19 15.99
N VAL A 29 6.52 -15.82 14.85
CA VAL A 29 5.23 -15.10 14.75
C VAL A 29 4.13 -16.05 14.28
N GLU A 30 3.10 -16.23 15.09
CA GLU A 30 1.91 -17.00 14.73
C GLU A 30 0.97 -16.14 13.87
N VAL A 31 0.40 -16.72 12.81
CA VAL A 31 -0.44 -15.98 11.85
C VAL A 31 -1.79 -16.64 11.66
N GLU A 32 -2.85 -15.87 11.91
CA GLU A 32 -4.21 -16.17 11.52
C GLU A 32 -4.49 -15.58 10.12
N LEU A 33 -4.88 -16.45 9.17
CA LEU A 33 -5.19 -16.02 7.81
C LEU A 33 -6.69 -15.72 7.71
N ARG A 34 -7.03 -14.54 7.23
CA ARG A 34 -8.41 -14.13 6.94
C ARG A 34 -8.56 -13.78 5.47
N SER A 35 -9.65 -14.26 4.86
CA SER A 35 -9.99 -13.98 3.46
C SER A 35 -11.38 -13.39 3.38
N ILE A 36 -11.50 -12.23 2.72
CA ILE A 36 -12.73 -11.47 2.56
C ILE A 36 -13.14 -11.50 1.09
N ASP A 37 -14.44 -11.43 0.79
CA ASP A 37 -14.88 -11.25 -0.59
C ASP A 37 -14.32 -9.94 -1.18
N ALA A 38 -13.91 -9.95 -2.45
CA ALA A 38 -13.26 -8.79 -3.06
C ALA A 38 -14.19 -7.57 -3.15
N SER A 39 -15.49 -7.77 -3.37
CA SER A 39 -16.48 -6.68 -3.44
C SER A 39 -16.69 -6.00 -2.08
N VAL A 40 -16.51 -6.75 -0.99
CA VAL A 40 -16.56 -6.24 0.38
C VAL A 40 -15.25 -5.55 0.74
N PHE A 41 -14.11 -6.23 0.53
CA PHE A 41 -12.79 -5.73 0.92
C PHE A 41 -12.44 -4.40 0.24
N PHE A 42 -12.75 -4.25 -1.05
CA PHE A 42 -12.52 -3.02 -1.82
C PHE A 42 -13.72 -2.06 -1.82
N GLY A 43 -14.73 -2.34 -1.01
CA GLY A 43 -15.88 -1.46 -0.84
C GLY A 43 -15.50 -0.13 -0.16
N SER A 44 -16.37 0.86 -0.32
CA SER A 44 -16.21 2.20 0.26
C SER A 44 -17.24 2.52 1.34
N ASP A 45 -17.98 1.52 1.82
CA ASP A 45 -18.96 1.70 2.90
C ASP A 45 -18.22 1.92 4.23
N PRO A 46 -18.28 3.13 4.83
CA PRO A 46 -17.56 3.43 6.05
C PRO A 46 -18.10 2.64 7.26
N SER A 47 -19.35 2.16 7.20
CA SER A 47 -19.95 1.36 8.26
C SER A 47 -19.50 -0.09 8.25
N ASN A 48 -18.92 -0.56 7.14
CA ASN A 48 -18.47 -1.93 7.00
C ASN A 48 -17.02 -2.10 7.51
N PRO A 49 -16.80 -2.86 8.60
CA PRO A 49 -15.47 -3.03 9.20
C PRO A 49 -14.50 -3.83 8.32
N GLU A 50 -15.00 -4.55 7.31
CA GLU A 50 -14.21 -5.45 6.48
C GLU A 50 -13.54 -4.75 5.28
N THR A 51 -13.72 -3.44 5.10
CA THR A 51 -13.08 -2.67 4.03
C THR A 51 -11.60 -2.42 4.32
N TYR A 52 -10.78 -2.41 3.27
CA TYR A 52 -9.33 -2.16 3.37
C TYR A 52 -8.97 -0.77 3.94
N SER A 53 -9.87 0.21 3.78
CA SER A 53 -9.70 1.55 4.33
C SER A 53 -9.87 1.59 5.86
N ASN A 54 -10.75 0.73 6.41
CA ASN A 54 -10.93 0.60 7.85
C ASN A 54 -9.79 -0.18 8.52
N PHE A 55 -9.24 -1.20 7.83
CA PHE A 55 -8.06 -1.97 8.25
C PHE A 55 -8.09 -2.45 9.71
N TYR A 56 -9.11 -3.23 10.08
CA TYR A 56 -9.19 -3.88 11.40
C TYR A 56 -8.50 -5.27 11.39
N ALA A 57 -7.19 -5.27 11.15
CA ALA A 57 -6.30 -6.43 11.23
C ALA A 57 -4.87 -5.95 11.54
N ASP A 58 -3.93 -6.86 11.77
CA ASP A 58 -2.53 -6.50 12.01
C ASP A 58 -1.74 -6.29 10.72
N ALA A 59 -2.09 -7.03 9.66
CA ALA A 59 -1.49 -6.89 8.34
C ALA A 59 -2.53 -7.13 7.25
N GLN A 60 -2.36 -6.46 6.11
CA GLN A 60 -3.25 -6.59 4.97
C GLN A 60 -2.46 -6.63 3.64
N MET A 61 -2.97 -7.37 2.65
CA MET A 61 -2.27 -7.60 1.38
C MET A 61 -3.21 -7.43 0.19
N TRP A 62 -2.79 -6.65 -0.80
CA TRP A 62 -3.33 -6.63 -2.16
C TRP A 62 -2.23 -6.14 -3.11
N ALA A 63 -2.53 -6.15 -4.41
CA ALA A 63 -1.71 -5.49 -5.40
C ALA A 63 -2.51 -4.34 -6.01
N ASN A 64 -1.86 -3.20 -6.16
CA ASN A 64 -2.29 -2.06 -6.95
C ASN A 64 -1.32 -1.89 -8.13
N TYR A 65 -1.78 -1.25 -9.21
CA TYR A 65 -0.94 -0.92 -10.35
C TYR A 65 -1.25 0.51 -10.79
N PHE A 66 -0.29 1.17 -11.42
CA PHE A 66 -0.53 2.38 -12.20
C PHE A 66 -0.38 2.05 -13.69
N SER A 67 -1.14 2.75 -14.53
CA SER A 67 -1.03 2.61 -15.98
C SER A 67 -0.03 3.61 -16.56
N GLY A 68 0.61 3.24 -17.68
CA GLY A 68 1.53 4.12 -18.40
C GLY A 68 2.99 4.01 -17.95
N SER A 69 3.83 4.90 -18.47
CA SER A 69 5.29 4.92 -18.23
C SER A 69 5.73 5.95 -17.18
N ASP A 70 4.82 6.80 -16.71
CA ASP A 70 5.09 7.87 -15.75
C ASP A 70 4.36 7.59 -14.43
N PRO A 71 5.09 7.25 -13.35
CA PRO A 71 4.48 6.93 -12.06
C PRO A 71 4.13 8.16 -11.23
N GLY A 72 4.10 9.37 -11.79
CA GLY A 72 3.81 10.59 -11.02
C GLY A 72 2.48 10.56 -10.27
N ALA A 73 1.42 10.05 -10.90
CA ALA A 73 0.13 9.87 -10.23
C ALA A 73 0.18 8.80 -9.12
N TYR A 74 1.00 7.77 -9.28
CA TYR A 74 1.24 6.77 -8.24
C TYR A 74 2.00 7.37 -7.06
N ALA A 75 3.00 8.22 -7.32
CA ALA A 75 3.70 8.91 -6.23
C ALA A 75 2.78 9.87 -5.48
N GLU A 76 1.87 10.56 -6.19
CA GLU A 76 0.89 11.49 -5.59
C GLU A 76 -0.07 10.80 -4.61
N SER A 77 -0.40 9.52 -4.83
CA SER A 77 -1.31 8.77 -3.94
C SER A 77 -0.79 8.57 -2.52
N TYR A 78 0.49 8.84 -2.27
CA TYR A 78 1.12 8.74 -0.94
C TYR A 78 1.31 10.09 -0.24
N THR A 79 0.83 11.18 -0.83
CA THR A 79 0.91 12.50 -0.17
C THR A 79 0.02 12.58 1.08
N CYS A 80 0.35 13.49 2.01
CA CYS A 80 -0.41 13.64 3.26
C CYS A 80 -1.90 13.93 3.02
N GLY A 81 -2.22 14.68 1.96
CA GLY A 81 -3.59 15.01 1.57
C GLY A 81 -4.43 13.79 1.14
N GLN A 82 -3.80 12.67 0.83
CA GLN A 82 -4.45 11.43 0.39
C GLN A 82 -4.73 10.43 1.53
N SER A 83 -4.44 10.80 2.79
CA SER A 83 -4.57 9.96 4.01
C SER A 83 -5.96 9.34 4.24
N HIS A 84 -7.02 9.95 3.70
CA HIS A 84 -8.40 9.46 3.79
C HIS A 84 -8.90 8.84 2.47
N GLY A 85 -8.01 8.66 1.51
CA GLY A 85 -8.30 8.13 0.19
C GLY A 85 -7.29 7.06 -0.21
N SER A 86 -6.48 7.37 -1.22
CA SER A 86 -5.57 6.41 -1.85
C SER A 86 -4.34 6.05 -1.01
N ASN A 87 -4.00 6.84 0.00
CA ASN A 87 -2.87 6.60 0.90
C ASN A 87 -3.27 5.63 2.02
N THR A 88 -3.38 4.35 1.68
CA THR A 88 -3.78 3.30 2.62
C THR A 88 -2.86 3.18 3.85
N PRO A 89 -1.52 3.30 3.73
CA PRO A 89 -0.61 3.30 4.88
C PRO A 89 -0.73 4.54 5.77
N ARG A 90 -1.44 5.59 5.30
CA ARG A 90 -1.53 6.91 5.93
C ARG A 90 -0.16 7.56 6.15
N TYR A 91 0.77 7.30 5.23
CA TYR A 91 2.09 7.93 5.24
C TYR A 91 1.97 9.45 5.13
N CYS A 92 2.79 10.19 5.86
CA CYS A 92 2.80 11.64 5.74
C CYS A 92 4.18 12.20 6.08
N ASP A 93 4.80 12.84 5.09
CA ASP A 93 6.06 13.56 5.23
C ASP A 93 6.01 14.79 4.31
N THR A 94 6.30 15.97 4.86
CA THR A 94 6.21 17.24 4.11
C THR A 94 7.30 17.39 3.06
N ASN A 95 8.45 16.72 3.20
CA ASN A 95 9.50 16.67 2.17
C ASN A 95 9.07 15.78 1.01
N TYR A 96 8.38 14.67 1.28
CA TYR A 96 7.78 13.85 0.23
C TYR A 96 6.75 14.65 -0.58
N ASP A 97 5.83 15.35 0.09
CA ASP A 97 4.83 16.22 -0.57
C ASP A 97 5.48 17.33 -1.41
N ALA A 98 6.59 17.91 -0.93
CA ALA A 98 7.36 18.92 -1.67
C ALA A 98 7.98 18.34 -2.95
N LEU A 99 8.54 17.13 -2.89
CA LEU A 99 9.10 16.45 -4.05
C LEU A 99 8.01 16.04 -5.06
N VAL A 100 6.81 15.63 -4.60
CA VAL A 100 5.66 15.39 -5.49
C VAL A 100 5.23 16.69 -6.17
N THR A 101 5.23 17.81 -5.45
CA THR A 101 4.93 19.14 -6.03
C THR A 101 5.96 19.56 -7.07
N GLU A 102 7.25 19.28 -6.84
CA GLU A 102 8.32 19.50 -7.82
C GLU A 102 8.14 18.60 -9.05
N LEU A 103 7.80 17.32 -8.83
CA LEU A 103 7.50 16.38 -9.91
C LEU A 103 6.38 16.91 -10.80
N GLY A 104 5.29 17.43 -10.23
CA GLY A 104 4.18 18.02 -10.99
C GLY A 104 4.56 19.22 -11.87
N LYS A 105 5.69 19.88 -11.58
CA LYS A 105 6.22 21.03 -12.33
C LYS A 105 7.35 20.65 -13.30
N THR A 106 7.79 19.39 -13.29
CA THR A 106 8.95 18.93 -14.06
C THR A 106 8.51 18.27 -15.36
N ALA A 107 8.90 18.84 -16.50
CA ALA A 107 8.57 18.32 -17.83
C ALA A 107 9.61 17.34 -18.40
N ASP A 108 10.88 17.50 -18.04
CA ASP A 108 11.98 16.67 -18.54
C ASP A 108 11.92 15.26 -17.96
N ILE A 109 11.86 14.24 -18.83
CA ILE A 109 11.60 12.86 -18.43
C ILE A 109 12.70 12.25 -17.56
N GLU A 110 13.97 12.60 -17.80
CA GLU A 110 15.08 12.11 -17.01
C GLU A 110 15.03 12.70 -15.60
N LYS A 111 14.80 14.01 -15.48
CA LYS A 111 14.61 14.67 -14.18
C LYS A 111 13.41 14.11 -13.42
N ARG A 112 12.29 13.84 -14.10
CA ARG A 112 11.13 13.17 -13.49
C ARG A 112 11.52 11.80 -12.95
N GLY A 113 12.25 11.01 -13.73
CA GLY A 113 12.76 9.70 -13.33
C GLY A 113 13.60 9.77 -12.06
N GLU A 114 14.50 10.74 -11.94
CA GLU A 114 15.31 10.94 -10.74
C GLU A 114 14.47 11.33 -9.51
N ILE A 115 13.48 12.21 -9.66
CA ILE A 115 12.57 12.57 -8.55
C ILE A 115 11.76 11.35 -8.11
N VAL A 116 11.21 10.58 -9.05
CA VAL A 116 10.45 9.36 -8.76
C VAL A 116 11.28 8.32 -8.01
N LYS A 117 12.54 8.08 -8.43
CA LYS A 117 13.43 7.14 -7.71
C LYS A 117 13.66 7.57 -6.26
N LYS A 118 13.83 8.88 -6.03
CA LYS A 118 13.96 9.44 -4.66
C LYS A 118 12.67 9.24 -3.85
N LEU A 119 11.52 9.56 -4.43
CA LEU A 119 10.21 9.34 -3.81
C LEU A 119 10.02 7.86 -3.42
N ASN A 120 10.35 6.93 -4.33
CA ASN A 120 10.30 5.50 -4.04
C ASN A 120 11.25 5.10 -2.91
N THR A 121 12.47 5.63 -2.89
CA THR A 121 13.45 5.35 -1.82
C THR A 121 12.91 5.80 -0.46
N ILE A 122 12.30 6.98 -0.39
CA ILE A 122 11.69 7.51 0.83
C ILE A 122 10.57 6.58 1.35
N LEU A 123 9.68 6.09 0.47
CA LEU A 123 8.62 5.17 0.88
C LEU A 123 9.19 3.84 1.39
N MET A 124 10.17 3.27 0.69
CA MET A 124 10.80 2.00 1.08
C MET A 124 11.54 2.11 2.42
N ASP A 125 12.29 3.19 2.64
CA ASP A 125 13.04 3.41 3.88
C ASP A 125 12.13 3.72 5.09
N SER A 126 10.91 4.21 4.83
CA SER A 126 9.89 4.48 5.85
C SER A 126 8.95 3.30 6.12
N TYR A 127 9.08 2.21 5.37
CA TYR A 127 8.19 1.04 5.43
C TYR A 127 6.71 1.39 5.17
N ALA A 128 6.48 2.40 4.33
CA ALA A 128 5.15 2.86 3.90
C ALA A 128 4.64 2.10 2.68
#